data_AF-A0A1A8EW66-F1
#
_entry.id   AF-A0A1A8EW66-F1
#
_cell.length_a   1.000
_cell.length_b   1.000
_cell.length_c   1.000
_cell.angle_alpha   90.00
_cell.angle_beta   90.00
_cell.angle_gamma   90.00
#
_symmetry.space_group_name_H-M   'P 1'
#
loop_
_entity.id
_entity.type
_entity.pdbx_description
1 polymer ?
#
loop_
_entity_poly.entity_id
_entity_poly.type
_entity_poly.pdbx_seq_one_letter_code
_entity_poly.pdbx_strand_id
1 'polypeptide(L)'
;MAAVFLGLLLAGPVLLVTSSPLHELSNGTIPLVMWHGMGDSCCNPLSLGFIKKTIEEEIPGIYVLSLRIGKNVVEDTENGFFMDVNSQVSMVCSQLAQDPTLQGGYNAMGFSQGAQFLRAVAQRCPSPPMRTLISVGGQHQGVYGLPRCPGESSHICDVIREALNRGAYSDLVQK
;
A
#
# COMPACT_ATOMS: atom_id res chain seq x y z
N MET A 1 -39.51 -7.62 -76.68
CA MET A 1 -38.41 -8.41 -76.08
C MET A 1 -38.38 -8.09 -74.59
N ALA A 2 -38.54 -9.11 -73.76
CA ALA A 2 -38.55 -9.04 -72.30
C ALA A 2 -37.18 -9.44 -71.73
N ALA A 3 -36.76 -8.81 -70.62
CA ALA A 3 -35.85 -9.31 -69.55
C ALA A 3 -35.52 -8.12 -68.62
N VAL A 4 -36.04 -8.00 -67.40
CA VAL A 4 -35.76 -8.72 -66.13
C VAL A 4 -34.50 -8.19 -65.39
N PHE A 5 -34.78 -7.57 -64.23
CA PHE A 5 -34.06 -7.43 -62.96
C PHE A 5 -32.59 -7.89 -62.83
N LEU A 6 -31.76 -7.09 -62.15
CA LEU A 6 -31.30 -7.41 -60.78
C LEU A 6 -30.57 -6.21 -60.13
N GLY A 7 -31.03 -5.79 -58.95
CA GLY A 7 -30.35 -4.82 -58.11
C GLY A 7 -29.21 -5.47 -57.31
N LEU A 8 -28.14 -4.71 -57.09
CA LEU A 8 -27.11 -5.01 -56.09
C LEU A 8 -27.01 -3.83 -55.12
N LEU A 9 -27.78 -3.92 -54.03
CA LEU A 9 -27.56 -3.15 -52.81
C LEU A 9 -26.38 -3.81 -52.08
N LEU A 10 -25.21 -3.16 -52.12
CA LEU A 10 -24.06 -3.54 -51.31
C LEU A 10 -24.34 -3.15 -49.85
N ALA A 11 -24.93 -4.09 -49.10
CA ALA A 11 -24.97 -4.02 -47.64
C ALA A 11 -23.56 -4.28 -47.08
N GLY A 12 -22.78 -3.21 -46.90
CA GLY A 12 -21.55 -3.27 -46.13
C GLY A 12 -21.87 -3.46 -44.64
N PRO A 13 -21.13 -4.32 -43.91
CA PRO A 13 -21.33 -4.46 -42.48
C PRO A 13 -20.87 -3.17 -41.79
N VAL A 14 -21.82 -2.40 -41.28
CA VAL A 14 -21.55 -1.30 -40.35
C VAL A 14 -21.04 -1.95 -39.06
N LEU A 15 -19.72 -1.91 -38.85
CA LEU A 15 -19.11 -2.19 -37.57
C LEU A 15 -19.61 -1.14 -36.57
N LEU A 16 -20.68 -1.47 -35.83
CA LEU A 16 -21.03 -0.74 -34.63
C LEU A 16 -19.92 -0.99 -33.60
N VAL A 17 -18.98 -0.04 -33.52
CA VAL A 17 -18.12 0.09 -32.36
C VAL A 17 -19.04 0.50 -31.21
N THR A 18 -19.46 -0.47 -30.41
CA THR A 18 -20.11 -0.19 -29.13
C THR A 18 -19.05 0.45 -28.25
N SER A 19 -19.03 1.77 -28.18
CA SER A 19 -18.33 2.47 -27.12
C SER A 19 -18.98 2.03 -25.81
N SER A 20 -18.35 1.09 -25.10
CA SER A 20 -18.67 0.87 -23.70
C SER A 20 -18.56 2.24 -23.00
N PRO A 21 -19.52 2.63 -22.15
CA PRO A 21 -19.35 3.83 -21.36
C PRO A 21 -18.05 3.66 -20.57
N LEU A 22 -17.07 4.51 -20.84
CA LEU A 22 -15.93 4.67 -19.95
C LEU A 22 -16.55 4.98 -18.59
N HIS A 23 -16.22 4.15 -17.61
CA HIS A 23 -16.63 4.32 -16.23
C HIS A 23 -15.88 5.53 -15.66
N GLU A 24 -16.24 6.74 -16.08
CA GLU A 24 -15.78 7.99 -15.48
C GLU A 24 -16.47 8.15 -14.12
N LEU A 25 -15.86 7.54 -13.12
CA LEU A 25 -16.14 7.75 -11.70
C LEU A 25 -14.84 8.05 -10.95
N SER A 26 -13.91 8.75 -11.60
CA SER A 26 -12.76 9.33 -10.90
C SER A 26 -12.99 10.83 -10.79
N ASN A 27 -13.28 11.33 -9.59
CA ASN A 27 -13.37 12.76 -9.24
C ASN A 27 -12.02 13.51 -9.42
N GLY A 28 -11.06 12.99 -10.22
CA GLY A 28 -9.71 13.54 -10.38
C GLY A 28 -8.81 13.36 -9.15
N THR A 29 -9.29 12.68 -8.10
CA THR A 29 -8.52 12.41 -6.88
C THR A 29 -7.49 11.32 -7.14
N ILE A 30 -6.30 11.49 -6.56
CA ILE A 30 -5.26 10.45 -6.58
C ILE A 30 -5.51 9.52 -5.40
N PRO A 31 -5.61 8.19 -5.61
CA PRO A 31 -5.72 7.21 -4.54
C PRO A 31 -4.67 7.36 -3.43
N LEU A 32 -5.03 6.98 -2.21
CA LEU A 32 -4.10 6.91 -1.08
C LEU A 32 -3.94 5.47 -0.59
N VAL A 33 -2.69 5.02 -0.47
CA VAL A 33 -2.31 3.76 0.18
C VAL A 33 -1.74 4.07 1.56
N MET A 34 -2.28 3.45 2.60
CA MET A 34 -1.84 3.60 3.98
C MET A 34 -1.17 2.32 4.48
N TRP A 35 -0.07 2.44 5.22
CA TRP A 35 0.58 1.32 5.91
C TRP A 35 0.77 1.66 7.39
N HIS A 36 0.14 0.87 8.26
CA HIS A 36 0.20 1.02 9.70
C HIS A 36 1.60 0.73 10.29
N GLY A 37 1.78 1.10 11.56
CA GLY A 37 2.99 0.84 12.34
C GLY A 37 2.94 -0.48 13.11
N MET A 38 4.02 -0.76 13.85
CA MET A 38 4.15 -1.94 14.71
C MET A 38 3.00 -2.03 15.72
N GLY A 39 2.36 -3.20 15.83
CA GLY A 39 1.30 -3.47 16.81
C GLY A 39 -0.04 -2.79 16.58
N ASP A 40 -0.25 -2.19 15.41
CA ASP A 40 -1.55 -1.71 14.96
C ASP A 40 -2.06 -2.59 13.79
N SER A 41 -3.19 -2.22 13.18
CA SER A 41 -3.76 -2.90 12.01
C SER A 41 -4.32 -1.91 11.00
N CYS A 42 -4.68 -2.41 9.82
CA CYS A 42 -5.32 -1.64 8.74
C CYS A 42 -6.54 -0.82 9.18
N CYS A 43 -7.24 -1.28 10.21
CA CYS A 43 -8.67 -1.05 10.31
C CYS A 43 -9.14 -0.69 11.72
N ASN A 44 -8.22 -0.45 12.66
CA ASN A 44 -8.55 -0.05 14.02
C ASN A 44 -9.29 1.31 14.03
N PRO A 45 -10.55 1.38 14.52
CA PRO A 45 -11.34 2.62 14.52
C PRO A 45 -10.74 3.78 15.31
N LEU A 46 -9.80 3.51 16.23
CA LEU A 46 -9.13 4.54 17.03
C LEU A 46 -7.78 4.97 16.44
N SER A 47 -7.35 4.37 15.32
CA SER A 47 -6.06 4.62 14.69
C SER A 47 -6.22 4.78 13.17
N LEU A 48 -5.72 3.86 12.35
CA LEU A 48 -5.77 3.96 10.88
C LEU A 48 -7.20 3.99 10.33
N GLY A 49 -8.16 3.36 11.02
CA GLY A 49 -9.59 3.48 10.67
C GLY A 49 -10.12 4.90 10.86
N PHE A 50 -9.71 5.59 11.93
CA PHE A 50 -10.02 7.01 12.14
C PHE A 50 -9.38 7.88 11.06
N ILE A 51 -8.08 7.70 10.80
CA ILE A 51 -7.36 8.47 9.78
C ILE A 51 -7.98 8.29 8.40
N LYS A 52 -8.29 7.05 8.00
CA LYS A 52 -8.95 6.75 6.73
C LYS A 52 -10.27 7.51 6.61
N LYS A 53 -11.12 7.42 7.64
CA LYS A 53 -12.43 8.10 7.67
C LYS A 53 -12.27 9.62 7.54
N THR A 54 -11.35 10.23 8.30
CA THR A 54 -11.10 11.67 8.22
C THR A 54 -10.65 12.09 6.81
N ILE A 55 -9.78 11.30 6.16
CA ILE A 55 -9.33 11.60 4.80
C ILE A 55 -10.48 11.52 3.78
N GLU A 56 -11.35 10.51 3.90
CA GLU A 56 -12.52 10.35 3.05
C GLU A 56 -13.56 11.48 3.25
N GLU A 57 -13.66 12.03 4.47
CA GLU A 57 -14.51 13.19 4.79
C GLU A 57 -13.96 14.49 4.22
N GLU A 58 -12.65 14.72 4.33
CA GLU A 58 -11.98 15.95 3.85
C GLU A 58 -11.74 15.97 2.33
N ILE A 59 -11.67 14.80 1.69
CA ILE A 59 -11.42 14.67 0.25
C ILE A 59 -12.52 13.81 -0.41
N PRO A 60 -13.69 14.39 -0.75
CA PRO A 60 -14.81 13.65 -1.29
C PRO A 60 -14.47 12.84 -2.56
N GLY A 61 -14.70 11.54 -2.51
CA GLY A 61 -14.47 10.62 -3.64
C GLY A 61 -13.03 10.13 -3.78
N ILE A 62 -12.15 10.34 -2.80
CA ILE A 62 -10.84 9.67 -2.76
C ILE A 62 -11.01 8.17 -2.49
N TYR A 63 -10.21 7.34 -3.18
CA TYR A 63 -10.05 5.94 -2.83
C TYR A 63 -8.92 5.77 -1.81
N VAL A 64 -9.22 5.21 -0.64
CA VAL A 64 -8.22 4.93 0.41
C VAL A 64 -8.09 3.43 0.65
N LEU A 65 -6.93 2.88 0.31
CA LEU A 65 -6.53 1.51 0.63
C LEU A 65 -5.66 1.52 1.89
N SER A 66 -6.20 1.03 3.01
CA SER A 66 -5.40 0.73 4.20
C SER A 66 -4.91 -0.72 4.11
N LEU A 67 -3.60 -0.91 3.94
CA LEU A 67 -2.99 -2.21 3.72
C LEU A 67 -3.21 -3.14 4.92
N ARG A 68 -3.53 -4.40 4.63
CA ARG A 68 -3.63 -5.50 5.60
C ARG A 68 -2.68 -6.62 5.18
N ILE A 69 -1.82 -7.05 6.08
CA ILE A 69 -0.86 -8.13 5.91
C ILE A 69 -1.37 -9.36 6.65
N GLY A 70 -2.11 -10.22 5.95
CA GLY A 70 -2.71 -11.43 6.53
C GLY A 70 -4.21 -11.52 6.28
N LYS A 71 -4.84 -12.58 6.78
CA LYS A 71 -6.24 -12.90 6.47
C LYS A 71 -7.23 -12.07 7.28
N ASN A 72 -6.83 -11.62 8.47
CA ASN A 72 -7.69 -10.92 9.42
C ASN A 72 -6.88 -9.90 10.24
N VAL A 73 -7.56 -9.11 11.06
CA VAL A 73 -6.95 -8.03 11.87
C VAL A 73 -5.96 -8.55 12.91
N VAL A 74 -6.16 -9.76 13.43
CA VAL A 74 -5.25 -10.37 14.40
C VAL A 74 -3.93 -10.73 13.73
N GLU A 75 -3.99 -11.45 12.60
CA GLU A 75 -2.81 -11.77 11.80
C GLU A 75 -2.08 -10.50 11.34
N ASP A 76 -2.81 -9.46 10.93
CA ASP A 76 -2.24 -8.15 10.54
C ASP A 76 -1.41 -7.52 11.67
N THR A 77 -1.96 -7.54 12.89
CA THR A 77 -1.29 -7.01 14.07
C THR A 77 -0.04 -7.82 14.42
N GLU A 78 -0.14 -9.15 14.40
CA GLU A 78 0.96 -10.07 14.72
C GLU A 78 2.07 -10.01 13.67
N ASN A 79 1.72 -9.94 12.38
CA ASN A 79 2.66 -9.79 11.27
C ASN A 79 3.42 -8.45 11.33
N GLY A 80 2.84 -7.42 11.97
CA GLY A 80 3.53 -6.18 12.31
C GLY A 80 4.78 -6.39 13.19
N PHE A 81 4.88 -7.52 13.90
CA PHE A 81 6.03 -7.88 14.73
C PHE A 81 6.87 -9.02 14.14
N PHE A 82 6.23 -10.08 13.64
CA PHE A 82 6.89 -11.38 13.48
C PHE A 82 7.12 -11.81 12.03
N MET A 83 6.51 -11.15 11.04
CA MET A 83 6.67 -11.53 9.64
C MET A 83 7.86 -10.81 9.01
N ASP A 84 8.69 -11.55 8.27
CA ASP A 84 9.79 -10.98 7.46
C ASP A 84 9.27 -9.85 6.55
N VAL A 85 9.91 -8.69 6.68
CA VAL A 85 9.51 -7.46 5.99
C VAL A 85 9.69 -7.59 4.48
N ASN A 86 10.66 -8.38 3.99
CA ASN A 86 10.83 -8.58 2.55
C ASN A 86 9.61 -9.29 1.95
N SER A 87 9.10 -10.29 2.66
CA SER A 87 7.88 -11.01 2.33
C SER A 87 6.65 -10.10 2.39
N GLN A 88 6.54 -9.23 3.40
CA GLN A 88 5.46 -8.22 3.47
C GLN A 88 5.51 -7.27 2.27
N VAL A 89 6.68 -6.76 1.92
CA VAL A 89 6.84 -5.86 0.76
C VAL A 89 6.44 -6.58 -0.53
N SER A 90 6.82 -7.84 -0.73
CA SER A 90 6.40 -8.63 -1.88
C SER A 90 4.88 -8.84 -1.96
N MET A 91 4.23 -9.08 -0.81
CA MET A 91 2.78 -9.18 -0.72
C MET A 91 2.11 -7.86 -1.10
N VAL A 92 2.59 -6.74 -0.56
CA VAL A 92 2.05 -5.41 -0.86
C VAL A 92 2.24 -5.07 -2.32
N CYS A 93 3.44 -5.26 -2.89
CA CYS A 93 3.66 -5.08 -4.34
C CYS A 93 2.64 -5.85 -5.18
N SER A 94 2.34 -7.10 -4.80
CA SER A 94 1.35 -7.94 -5.49
C SER A 94 -0.07 -7.41 -5.34
N GLN A 95 -0.44 -6.95 -4.14
CA GLN A 95 -1.75 -6.35 -3.85
C GLN A 95 -1.96 -5.07 -4.66
N LEU A 96 -0.95 -4.19 -4.69
CA LEU A 96 -1.01 -2.92 -5.43
C LEU A 96 -1.09 -3.15 -6.94
N ALA A 97 -0.37 -4.13 -7.47
CA ALA A 97 -0.41 -4.48 -8.89
C ALA A 97 -1.78 -5.03 -9.33
N GLN A 98 -2.51 -5.70 -8.44
CA GLN A 98 -3.81 -6.29 -8.72
C GLN A 98 -4.98 -5.32 -8.57
N ASP A 99 -4.76 -4.14 -7.96
CA ASP A 99 -5.81 -3.14 -7.80
C ASP A 99 -5.91 -2.23 -9.03
N PRO A 100 -6.98 -2.32 -9.84
CA PRO A 100 -7.13 -1.49 -11.04
C PRO A 100 -7.24 0.00 -10.71
N THR A 101 -7.68 0.37 -9.51
CA THR A 101 -7.84 1.76 -9.06
C THR A 101 -6.50 2.47 -8.92
N LEU A 102 -5.41 1.73 -8.71
CA LEU A 102 -4.08 2.26 -8.46
C LEU A 102 -3.23 2.38 -9.73
N GLN A 103 -3.68 1.85 -10.87
CA GLN A 103 -2.87 1.76 -12.10
C GLN A 103 -2.49 3.13 -12.67
N GLY A 104 -3.31 4.16 -12.42
CA GLY A 104 -3.00 5.56 -12.75
C GLY A 104 -1.96 6.21 -11.81
N GLY A 105 -1.48 5.48 -10.81
CA GLY A 105 -0.58 5.95 -9.75
C GLY A 105 -1.32 6.36 -8.47
N TYR A 106 -0.58 6.36 -7.37
CA TYR A 106 -1.15 6.54 -6.03
C TYR A 106 -0.21 7.36 -5.12
N ASN A 107 -0.77 8.05 -4.13
CA ASN A 107 -0.01 8.57 -3.00
C ASN A 107 0.08 7.49 -1.92
N ALA A 108 1.13 7.54 -1.11
CA ALA A 108 1.38 6.59 -0.05
C ALA A 108 1.63 7.32 1.27
N MET A 109 1.09 6.81 2.37
CA MET A 109 1.27 7.35 3.71
C MET A 109 1.59 6.23 4.70
N GLY A 110 2.80 6.27 5.26
CA GLY A 110 3.26 5.26 6.21
C GLY A 110 3.39 5.82 7.61
N PHE A 111 2.96 5.04 8.60
CA PHE A 111 3.01 5.40 10.02
C PHE A 111 4.07 4.57 10.73
N SER A 112 4.96 5.23 11.48
CA SER A 112 6.07 4.56 12.16
C SER A 112 6.81 3.63 11.17
N GLN A 113 6.94 2.33 11.46
CA GLN A 113 7.68 1.42 10.58
C GLN A 113 7.11 1.29 9.15
N GLY A 114 5.79 1.48 8.99
CA GLY A 114 5.13 1.41 7.68
C GLY A 114 5.69 2.42 6.68
N ALA A 115 6.31 3.51 7.15
CA ALA A 115 6.94 4.51 6.28
C ALA A 115 8.18 3.99 5.56
N GLN A 116 9.12 3.34 6.27
CA GLN A 116 10.28 2.73 5.59
C GLN A 116 9.87 1.50 4.78
N PHE A 117 8.76 0.84 5.11
CA PHE A 117 8.23 -0.26 4.30
C PHE A 117 7.67 0.24 2.97
N LEU A 118 6.91 1.34 2.97
CA LEU A 118 6.46 2.00 1.73
C LEU A 118 7.63 2.58 0.93
N ARG A 119 8.68 3.07 1.60
CA ARG A 119 9.93 3.41 0.89
C ARG A 119 10.51 2.18 0.16
N ALA A 120 10.51 1.01 0.79
CA ALA A 120 10.96 -0.23 0.14
C ALA A 120 10.07 -0.62 -1.05
N VAL A 121 8.74 -0.45 -0.95
CA VAL A 121 7.81 -0.62 -2.08
C VAL A 121 8.19 0.29 -3.25
N ALA A 122 8.37 1.59 -3.00
CA ALA A 122 8.77 2.56 -4.02
C ALA A 122 10.07 2.17 -4.74
N GLN A 123 11.02 1.58 -4.00
CA GLN A 123 12.32 1.17 -4.55
C GLN A 123 12.29 -0.19 -5.25
N ARG A 124 11.36 -1.09 -4.92
CA ARG A 124 11.35 -2.49 -5.39
C ARG A 124 10.28 -2.79 -6.44
N CYS A 125 9.13 -2.13 -6.41
CA CYS A 125 8.04 -2.35 -7.35
C CYS A 125 7.48 -1.00 -7.86
N PRO A 126 8.09 -0.42 -8.91
CA PRO A 126 7.75 0.92 -9.40
C PRO A 126 6.41 0.99 -10.16
N SER A 127 5.67 -0.12 -10.28
CA SER A 127 4.39 -0.23 -10.99
C SER A 127 3.36 -0.92 -10.10
N PRO A 128 2.19 -0.31 -9.80
CA PRO A 128 1.79 1.04 -10.21
C PRO A 128 2.69 2.15 -9.62
N PRO A 129 2.75 3.35 -10.23
CA PRO A 129 3.69 4.38 -9.81
C PRO A 129 3.23 5.08 -8.51
N MET A 130 4.06 4.99 -7.47
CA MET A 130 3.93 5.83 -6.28
C MET A 130 4.31 7.28 -6.63
N ARG A 131 3.38 8.22 -6.43
CA ARG A 131 3.56 9.65 -6.74
C ARG A 131 4.18 10.42 -5.58
N THR A 132 3.63 10.26 -4.38
CA THR A 132 4.08 10.93 -3.16
C THR A 132 4.20 9.91 -2.05
N LEU A 133 5.29 9.98 -1.27
CA LEU A 133 5.43 9.25 -0.02
C LEU A 133 5.38 10.22 1.16
N ILE A 134 4.40 10.05 2.04
CA ILE A 134 4.27 10.77 3.31
C ILE A 134 4.74 9.84 4.43
N SER A 135 5.80 10.23 5.12
CA SER A 135 6.39 9.47 6.23
C SER A 135 6.01 10.12 7.57
N VAL A 136 5.12 9.47 8.32
CA VAL A 136 4.66 9.94 9.63
C VAL A 136 5.46 9.23 10.72
N GLY A 137 6.57 9.84 11.14
CA GLY A 137 7.44 9.31 12.20
C GLY A 137 8.24 8.06 11.80
N GLY A 138 8.53 7.89 10.50
CA GLY A 138 9.27 6.76 9.97
C GLY A 138 10.74 6.69 10.36
N GLN A 139 11.28 5.49 10.49
CA GLN A 139 12.67 5.25 10.92
C GLN A 139 13.53 4.88 9.71
N HIS A 140 13.78 5.86 8.82
CA HIS A 140 14.46 5.58 7.55
C HIS A 140 15.92 5.12 7.67
N GLN A 141 16.58 5.42 8.80
CA GLN A 141 17.93 4.96 9.16
C GLN A 141 17.90 3.84 10.22
N GLY A 142 16.75 3.20 10.42
CA GLY A 142 16.56 2.25 11.51
C GLY A 142 16.51 2.93 12.88
N VAL A 143 16.73 2.13 13.92
CA VAL A 143 16.72 2.58 15.32
C VAL A 143 17.93 2.02 16.05
N TYR A 144 18.41 2.75 17.04
CA TYR A 144 19.49 2.32 17.90
C TYR A 144 19.16 2.65 19.36
N GLY A 145 18.42 1.75 20.01
CA GLY A 145 17.98 1.90 21.39
C GLY A 145 16.56 1.39 21.61
N LEU A 146 16.17 1.34 22.88
CA LEU A 146 14.83 0.92 23.30
C LEU A 146 13.96 2.13 23.65
N PRO A 147 12.64 2.08 23.34
CA PRO A 147 11.72 3.14 23.74
C PRO A 147 11.82 3.44 25.23
N ARG A 148 11.99 4.73 25.56
CA ARG A 148 12.12 5.23 26.95
C ARG A 148 13.25 4.57 27.77
N CYS A 149 14.29 4.05 27.12
CA CYS A 149 15.46 3.46 27.78
C CYS A 149 16.75 4.20 27.35
N PRO A 150 17.05 5.37 27.93
CA PRO A 150 18.23 6.15 27.57
C PRO A 150 19.51 5.41 28.02
N GLY A 151 20.34 5.02 27.04
CA GLY A 151 21.62 4.35 27.33
C GLY A 151 22.60 5.22 28.10
N GLU A 152 22.55 6.54 27.93
CA GLU A 152 23.48 7.49 28.56
C GLU A 152 23.31 7.60 30.08
N SER A 153 22.10 7.36 30.58
CA SER A 153 21.78 7.50 32.01
C SER A 153 21.39 6.18 32.69
N SER A 154 21.45 5.05 31.96
CA SER A 154 21.09 3.74 32.48
C SER A 154 21.97 2.64 31.90
N HIS A 155 22.87 2.10 32.74
CA HIS A 155 23.75 0.98 32.40
C HIS A 155 22.95 -0.27 32.01
N ILE A 156 21.74 -0.46 32.56
CA ILE A 156 20.86 -1.58 32.20
C ILE A 156 20.34 -1.40 30.78
N CYS A 157 19.93 -0.18 30.40
CA CYS A 157 19.49 0.12 29.04
C CYS A 157 20.61 -0.09 28.02
N ASP A 158 21.85 0.24 28.39
CA ASP A 158 23.00 0.03 27.51
C ASP A 158 23.30 -1.45 27.27
N VAL A 159 23.29 -2.27 28.34
CA VAL A 159 23.49 -3.73 28.21
C VAL A 159 22.39 -4.37 27.38
N ILE A 160 21.12 -3.97 27.57
CA ILE A 160 20.02 -4.49 26.76
C ILE A 160 20.18 -4.05 25.30
N ARG A 161 20.59 -2.81 25.04
CA ARG A 161 20.92 -2.31 23.69
C ARG A 161 21.99 -3.17 23.04
N GLU A 162 23.09 -3.46 23.73
CA GLU A 162 24.16 -4.32 23.20
C GLU A 162 23.68 -5.75 22.92
N ALA A 163 22.90 -6.34 23.82
CA ALA A 163 22.33 -7.67 23.63
C ALA A 163 21.39 -7.73 22.42
N LEU A 164 20.55 -6.71 22.26
CA LEU A 164 19.66 -6.58 21.10
C LEU A 164 20.45 -6.39 19.80
N ASN A 165 21.55 -5.62 19.79
CA ASN A 165 22.39 -5.51 18.59
C ASN A 165 22.94 -6.87 18.17
N ARG A 166 23.34 -7.73 19.12
CA ARG A 166 23.81 -9.08 18.80
C ARG A 166 22.68 -9.99 18.31
N GLY A 167 21.52 -9.94 18.97
CA GLY A 167 20.37 -10.77 18.61
C GLY A 167 19.72 -10.38 17.29
N ALA A 168 19.57 -9.07 17.04
CA ALA A 168 18.90 -8.51 15.87
C ALA A 168 19.60 -8.89 14.56
N TYR A 169 20.91 -9.08 14.58
CA TYR A 169 21.71 -9.45 13.41
C TYR A 169 22.04 -10.94 13.35
N SER A 170 21.25 -11.80 14.02
CA SER A 170 21.34 -13.24 13.86
C SER A 170 20.53 -13.72 12.64
N ASP A 171 20.96 -14.82 12.01
CA ASP A 171 20.26 -15.44 10.87
C ASP A 171 18.82 -15.85 11.21
N LEU A 172 18.52 -16.12 12.48
CA LEU A 172 17.16 -16.43 12.93
C LEU A 172 16.24 -15.22 12.81
N VAL A 173 16.75 -14.01 13.07
CA VAL A 173 15.99 -12.75 13.07
C VAL A 173 16.02 -12.07 11.70
N GLN A 174 17.15 -12.13 10.97
CA GLN A 174 17.32 -11.50 9.64
C GLN A 174 16.92 -12.38 8.45
N LYS A 175 16.19 -13.46 8.70
CA LYS A 175 15.91 -14.53 7.75
C LYS A 175 15.12 -14.09 6.51
#